data_AF-A0A955WRV4-F1
#
_entry.id   AF-A0A955WRV4-F1
#
_cell.length_a   1.000
_cell.length_b   1.000
_cell.length_c   1.000
_cell.angle_alpha   90.00
_cell.angle_beta   90.00
_cell.angle_gamma   90.00
#
_symmetry.space_group_name_H-M   'P 1'
#
loop_
_entity.id
_entity.type
_entity.pdbx_description
1 polymer ?
#
loop_
_entity_poly.entity_id
_entity_poly.type
_entity_poly.pdbx_seq_one_letter_code
_entity_poly.pdbx_strand_id
1 'polypeptide(L)'
;MRALFLASVTWAAATWAVALAGCGELDPAIGPDREALPDLCAAGDSDPATAVPFAEVRQRVFGQFCGCHTTPGGLGQTVGGLDLDTRDAILLGGFRSQENIVVPGDPCGSILIQKVGPTPPFGARMPLNGATLSADLRQLLIDWIAEGANP
;
A
#
# COMPACT_ATOMS: atom_id res chain seq x y z
N MET A 1 12.54 69.29 43.69
CA MET A 1 12.32 67.88 44.12
C MET A 1 11.13 67.33 43.34
N ARG A 2 11.18 66.02 43.04
CA ARG A 2 10.19 65.15 42.38
C ARG A 2 10.24 65.05 40.85
N ALA A 3 10.93 63.99 40.44
CA ALA A 3 10.81 63.26 39.19
C ALA A 3 9.46 62.55 39.06
N LEU A 4 9.06 62.23 37.83
CA LEU A 4 8.20 61.09 37.52
C LEU A 4 8.59 60.53 36.14
N PHE A 5 9.19 59.34 36.18
CA PHE A 5 9.41 58.44 35.04
C PHE A 5 8.10 57.73 34.71
N LEU A 6 7.72 57.68 33.43
CA LEU A 6 6.64 56.83 32.92
C LEU A 6 7.25 55.53 32.39
N ALA A 7 6.89 54.41 33.01
CA ALA A 7 7.24 53.06 32.56
C ALA A 7 6.15 52.54 31.61
N SER A 8 6.57 52.06 30.43
CA SER A 8 5.73 51.38 29.45
C SER A 8 5.53 49.90 29.81
N VAL A 9 4.27 49.45 29.84
CA VAL A 9 3.90 48.04 30.03
C VAL A 9 3.52 47.45 28.68
N THR A 10 4.33 46.53 28.16
CA THR A 10 4.00 45.72 26.97
C THR A 10 3.41 44.39 27.41
N TRP A 11 2.19 44.09 26.97
CA TRP A 11 1.53 42.82 27.21
C TRP A 11 1.98 41.80 26.17
N ALA A 12 2.64 40.73 26.61
CA ALA A 12 2.91 39.56 25.77
C ALA A 12 1.67 38.64 25.78
N ALA A 13 0.97 38.54 24.65
CA ALA A 13 -0.10 37.57 24.47
C ALA A 13 0.51 36.19 24.18
N ALA A 14 0.42 35.28 25.14
CA ALA A 14 0.80 33.88 24.94
C ALA A 14 -0.30 33.17 24.15
N THR A 15 -0.07 32.91 22.87
CA THR A 15 -0.94 32.05 22.06
C THR A 15 -0.69 30.59 22.43
N TRP A 16 -1.67 29.97 23.09
CA TRP A 16 -1.69 28.54 23.32
C TRP A 16 -2.08 27.84 22.02
N ALA A 17 -1.10 27.25 21.34
CA ALA A 17 -1.37 26.33 20.24
C ALA A 17 -2.01 25.06 20.82
N VAL A 18 -3.31 24.90 20.61
CA VAL A 18 -4.01 23.63 20.86
C VAL A 18 -3.54 22.66 19.78
N ALA A 19 -2.70 21.69 20.17
CA ALA A 19 -2.38 20.57 19.32
C ALA A 19 -3.64 19.74 19.11
N LEU A 20 -4.28 19.89 17.95
CA LEU A 20 -5.28 18.95 17.47
C LEU A 20 -4.56 17.62 17.26
N ALA A 21 -4.76 16.67 18.17
CA ALA A 21 -4.48 15.27 17.92
C ALA A 21 -5.37 14.84 16.74
N GLY A 22 -4.80 14.86 15.54
CA GLY A 22 -5.46 14.36 14.34
C GLY A 22 -5.86 12.91 14.58
N CYS A 23 -7.12 12.56 14.34
CA CYS A 23 -7.50 11.18 14.12
C CYS A 23 -6.58 10.65 13.01
N GLY A 24 -5.77 9.64 13.31
CA GLY A 24 -4.91 9.00 12.32
C GLY A 24 -5.78 8.48 11.19
N GLU A 25 -5.87 9.26 10.12
CA GLU A 25 -6.40 8.80 8.85
C GLU A 25 -5.51 7.61 8.46
N LEU A 26 -6.14 6.47 8.23
CA LEU A 26 -5.46 5.32 7.66
C LEU A 26 -5.10 5.70 6.22
N ASP A 27 -4.12 6.57 6.05
CA ASP A 27 -3.58 6.90 4.74
C ASP A 27 -3.03 5.59 4.16
N PRO A 28 -3.50 5.13 2.99
CA PRO A 28 -2.89 4.01 2.30
C PRO A 28 -1.48 4.44 1.88
N ALA A 29 -0.54 4.42 2.82
CA ALA A 29 0.83 4.82 2.58
C ALA A 29 1.38 3.99 1.41
N ILE A 30 1.59 4.67 0.29
CA ILE A 30 2.34 4.22 -0.87
C ILE A 30 3.61 5.10 -0.87
N GLY A 31 4.78 4.48 -0.86
CA GLY A 31 6.06 5.19 -0.66
C GLY A 31 6.37 6.20 -1.78
N PRO A 32 7.39 7.06 -1.57
CA PRO A 32 7.72 8.14 -2.50
C PRO A 32 8.24 7.67 -3.87
N ASP A 33 8.52 6.38 -4.03
CA ASP A 33 9.13 5.81 -5.22
C ASP A 33 8.92 4.29 -5.31
N ARG A 34 8.68 3.80 -6.54
CA ARG A 34 8.62 2.37 -6.88
C ARG A 34 10.02 1.75 -6.93
N GLU A 35 10.91 2.07 -5.99
CA GLU A 35 12.24 1.49 -5.98
C GLU A 35 12.11 -0.04 -5.90
N ALA A 36 12.61 -0.72 -6.93
CA ALA A 36 12.61 -2.17 -6.98
C ALA A 36 13.42 -2.70 -5.78
N LEU A 37 12.86 -3.66 -5.06
CA LEU A 37 13.55 -4.37 -4.00
C LEU A 37 14.13 -5.66 -4.59
N PRO A 38 15.40 -5.68 -5.03
CA PRO A 38 15.97 -6.82 -5.77
C PRO A 38 16.02 -8.11 -4.96
N ASP A 39 16.01 -8.02 -3.62
CA ASP A 39 15.98 -9.18 -2.73
C ASP A 39 14.58 -9.77 -2.55
N LEU A 40 13.53 -9.07 -3.01
CA LEU A 40 12.14 -9.46 -2.82
C LEU A 40 11.55 -10.23 -4.01
N CYS A 41 12.10 -10.02 -5.22
CA CYS A 41 11.57 -10.54 -6.46
C CYS A 41 12.66 -10.66 -7.54
N ALA A 42 12.52 -11.66 -8.41
CA ALA A 42 13.17 -11.68 -9.71
C ALA A 42 12.19 -11.09 -10.74
N ALA A 43 12.69 -10.33 -11.73
CA ALA A 43 11.85 -9.61 -12.69
C ALA A 43 11.14 -10.50 -13.73
N GLY A 44 11.22 -11.84 -13.61
CA GLY A 44 10.75 -12.77 -14.63
C GLY A 44 9.94 -13.93 -14.05
N ASP A 45 9.19 -14.56 -14.95
CA ASP A 45 8.44 -15.78 -14.71
C ASP A 45 9.39 -16.95 -14.43
N SER A 46 9.14 -17.64 -13.32
CA SER A 46 9.95 -18.77 -12.87
C SER A 46 9.71 -20.06 -13.66
N ASP A 47 8.56 -20.19 -14.33
CA ASP A 47 8.24 -21.31 -15.24
C ASP A 47 7.48 -20.84 -16.50
N PRO A 48 8.19 -20.33 -17.52
CA PRO A 48 7.60 -19.87 -18.78
C PRO A 48 6.79 -20.90 -19.58
N ALA A 49 6.83 -22.19 -19.20
CA ALA A 49 6.03 -23.23 -19.83
C ALA A 49 4.62 -23.34 -19.22
N THR A 50 4.40 -22.77 -18.03
CA THR A 50 3.17 -22.91 -17.25
C THR A 50 2.56 -21.55 -16.96
N ALA A 51 1.50 -21.19 -17.68
CA ALA A 51 0.80 -19.93 -17.43
C ALA A 51 0.08 -19.92 -16.07
N VAL A 52 0.14 -18.79 -15.38
CA VAL A 52 -0.55 -18.52 -14.12
C VAL A 52 -1.73 -17.58 -14.37
N PRO A 53 -2.97 -18.07 -14.58
CA PRO A 53 -4.12 -17.21 -14.85
C PRO A 53 -4.59 -16.45 -13.59
N PHE A 54 -5.26 -15.30 -13.78
CA PHE A 54 -5.81 -14.53 -12.65
C PHE A 54 -6.76 -15.36 -11.78
N ALA A 55 -7.52 -16.29 -12.36
CA ALA A 55 -8.40 -17.18 -11.60
C ALA A 55 -7.65 -17.97 -10.52
N GLU A 56 -6.43 -18.43 -10.82
CA GLU A 56 -5.60 -19.17 -9.87
C GLU A 56 -5.08 -18.24 -8.75
N VAL A 57 -4.57 -17.06 -9.12
CA VAL A 57 -4.14 -16.05 -8.16
C VAL A 57 -5.28 -15.63 -7.23
N ARG A 58 -6.47 -15.41 -7.77
CA ARG A 58 -7.66 -15.06 -7.00
C ARG A 58 -8.03 -16.17 -6.03
N GLN A 59 -8.03 -17.42 -6.47
CA GLN A 59 -8.39 -18.55 -5.62
C GLN A 59 -7.36 -18.80 -4.51
N ARG A 60 -6.07 -18.79 -4.84
CA ARG A 60 -4.99 -19.22 -3.94
C ARG A 60 -4.48 -18.09 -3.06
N VAL A 61 -4.52 -16.85 -3.53
CA VAL A 61 -3.95 -15.69 -2.83
C VAL A 61 -5.03 -14.70 -2.40
N PHE A 62 -5.66 -13.99 -3.35
CA PHE A 62 -6.50 -12.84 -2.97
C PHE A 62 -7.72 -13.26 -2.13
N GLY A 63 -8.40 -14.34 -2.50
CA GLY A 63 -9.57 -14.85 -1.78
C GLY A 63 -9.24 -15.45 -0.40
N GLN A 64 -8.01 -15.86 -0.14
CA GLN A 64 -7.61 -16.48 1.13
C GLN A 64 -6.93 -15.49 2.09
N PHE A 65 -6.14 -14.57 1.55
CA PHE A 65 -5.25 -13.71 2.34
C PHE A 65 -5.61 -12.22 2.25
N CYS A 66 -6.43 -11.81 1.27
CA CYS A 66 -6.68 -10.41 0.98
C CYS A 66 -8.17 -10.02 1.09
N GLY A 67 -8.94 -10.70 1.96
CA GLY A 67 -10.39 -10.51 2.09
C GLY A 67 -10.86 -9.06 2.32
N CYS A 68 -10.00 -8.20 2.90
CA CYS A 68 -10.28 -6.76 3.06
C CYS A 68 -10.41 -6.01 1.72
N HIS A 69 -9.88 -6.58 0.64
CA HIS A 69 -9.86 -6.01 -0.70
C HIS A 69 -10.73 -6.75 -1.70
N THR A 70 -11.23 -7.96 -1.38
CA THR A 70 -12.10 -8.74 -2.28
C THR A 70 -13.57 -8.72 -1.86
N THR A 71 -13.88 -8.14 -0.70
CA THR A 71 -15.26 -8.03 -0.20
C THR A 71 -15.79 -6.64 -0.51
N PRO A 72 -16.98 -6.51 -1.16
CA PRO A 72 -17.60 -5.21 -1.37
C PRO A 72 -17.72 -4.40 -0.08
N GLY A 73 -17.16 -3.19 -0.07
CA GLY A 73 -17.15 -2.33 1.11
C GLY A 73 -16.16 -2.76 2.20
N GLY A 74 -15.28 -3.71 1.92
CA GLY A 74 -14.20 -4.11 2.81
C GLY A 74 -13.25 -2.96 3.15
N LEU A 75 -12.49 -3.11 4.23
CA LEU A 75 -11.61 -2.05 4.73
C LEU A 75 -10.60 -1.58 3.68
N GLY A 76 -10.03 -2.50 2.91
CA GLY A 76 -9.08 -2.20 1.84
C GLY A 76 -9.70 -1.41 0.69
N GLN A 77 -10.96 -1.70 0.35
CA GLN A 77 -11.71 -0.96 -0.66
C GLN A 77 -12.13 0.43 -0.14
N THR A 78 -12.56 0.54 1.11
CA THR A 78 -13.07 1.82 1.66
C THR A 78 -11.95 2.81 1.97
N VAL A 79 -10.84 2.31 2.52
CA VAL A 79 -9.67 3.12 2.93
C VAL A 79 -8.70 3.35 1.78
N GLY A 80 -8.39 2.31 1.00
CA GLY A 80 -7.40 2.38 -0.08
C GLY A 80 -8.02 2.59 -1.47
N GLY A 81 -9.33 2.38 -1.62
CA GLY A 81 -9.96 2.36 -2.95
C GLY A 81 -9.47 1.22 -3.84
N LEU A 82 -8.86 0.17 -3.26
CA LEU A 82 -8.27 -0.95 -3.99
C LEU A 82 -9.17 -2.18 -3.87
N ASP A 83 -9.64 -2.65 -5.03
CA ASP A 83 -10.40 -3.88 -5.19
C ASP A 83 -9.52 -4.95 -5.86
N LEU A 84 -9.39 -6.11 -5.21
CA LEU A 84 -8.64 -7.27 -5.69
C LEU A 84 -9.56 -8.41 -6.18
N ASP A 85 -10.88 -8.18 -6.28
CA ASP A 85 -11.83 -9.22 -6.68
C ASP A 85 -11.82 -9.50 -8.19
N THR A 86 -11.51 -8.48 -9.00
CA THR A 86 -11.39 -8.62 -10.46
C THR A 86 -10.06 -8.08 -10.96
N ARG A 87 -9.51 -8.74 -11.99
CA ARG A 87 -8.27 -8.30 -12.66
C ARG A 87 -8.33 -6.85 -13.11
N ASP A 88 -9.42 -6.45 -13.75
CA ASP A 88 -9.55 -5.10 -14.30
C ASP A 88 -9.55 -4.04 -13.19
N ALA A 89 -10.17 -4.32 -12.03
CA ALA A 89 -10.11 -3.42 -10.88
C ALA A 89 -8.69 -3.34 -10.28
N ILE A 90 -7.95 -4.45 -10.27
CA ILE A 90 -6.55 -4.46 -9.82
C ILE A 90 -5.67 -3.58 -10.71
N LEU A 91 -5.86 -3.68 -12.02
CA LEU A 91 -5.11 -2.90 -13.01
C LEU A 91 -5.50 -1.43 -13.04
N LEU A 92 -6.73 -1.09 -12.62
CA LEU A 92 -7.12 0.29 -12.35
C LEU A 92 -6.36 0.86 -11.13
N GLY A 93 -5.92 0.01 -10.22
CA GLY A 93 -5.16 0.38 -9.03
C GLY A 93 -6.03 0.91 -7.89
N GLY A 94 -5.38 1.48 -6.87
CA GLY A 94 -6.07 2.07 -5.73
C GLY A 94 -6.63 3.44 -6.10
N PHE A 95 -7.95 3.59 -6.19
CA PHE A 95 -8.56 4.86 -6.62
C PHE A 95 -8.17 6.04 -5.72
N ARG A 96 -7.88 5.79 -4.43
CA ARG A 96 -7.45 6.84 -3.50
C ARG A 96 -5.97 7.14 -3.58
N SER A 97 -5.12 6.12 -3.76
CA SER A 97 -3.68 6.33 -3.92
C SER A 97 -3.31 6.89 -5.29
N GLN A 98 -4.15 6.71 -6.32
CA GLN A 98 -3.87 7.08 -7.71
C GLN A 98 -2.62 6.40 -8.28
N GLU A 99 -2.28 5.23 -7.73
CA GLU A 99 -1.07 4.49 -8.08
C GLU A 99 -1.41 3.12 -8.66
N ASN A 100 -0.63 2.70 -9.66
CA ASN A 100 -0.65 1.33 -10.18
C ASN A 100 -0.14 0.37 -9.11
N ILE A 101 -1.04 -0.47 -8.60
CA ILE A 101 -0.71 -1.48 -7.59
C ILE A 101 -0.03 -2.70 -8.23
N VAL A 102 -0.45 -3.03 -9.45
CA VAL A 102 0.16 -4.03 -10.32
C VAL A 102 0.60 -3.35 -11.61
N VAL A 103 1.84 -3.59 -12.01
CA VAL A 103 2.41 -3.14 -13.28
C VAL A 103 2.65 -4.40 -14.13
N PRO A 104 1.80 -4.68 -15.14
CA PRO A 104 1.97 -5.83 -16.02
C PRO A 104 3.40 -5.92 -16.60
N GLY A 105 4.02 -7.09 -16.48
CA GLY A 105 5.40 -7.34 -16.94
C GLY A 105 6.49 -6.81 -16.01
N ASP A 106 6.13 -6.15 -14.91
CA ASP A 106 7.08 -5.62 -13.93
C ASP A 106 6.68 -6.02 -12.50
N PRO A 107 6.95 -7.28 -12.09
CA PRO A 107 6.65 -7.73 -10.73
C PRO A 107 7.42 -6.93 -9.67
N CYS A 108 8.64 -6.48 -9.97
CA CYS A 108 9.49 -5.80 -9.01
C CYS A 108 9.15 -4.33 -8.79
N GLY A 109 8.62 -3.65 -9.81
CA GLY A 109 8.03 -2.31 -9.68
C GLY A 109 6.58 -2.32 -9.20
N SER A 110 5.96 -3.51 -9.04
CA SER A 110 4.59 -3.62 -8.55
C SER A 110 4.51 -3.47 -7.04
N ILE A 111 3.76 -2.45 -6.59
CA ILE A 111 3.51 -2.18 -5.16
C ILE A 111 2.90 -3.41 -4.45
N LEU A 112 2.10 -4.20 -5.16
CA LEU A 112 1.54 -5.44 -4.62
C LEU A 112 2.62 -6.32 -4.00
N ILE A 113 3.72 -6.56 -4.71
CA ILE A 113 4.83 -7.41 -4.26
C ILE A 113 5.51 -6.80 -3.04
N GLN A 114 5.72 -5.48 -3.05
CA GLN A 114 6.30 -4.73 -1.93
C GLN A 114 5.44 -4.86 -0.66
N LYS A 115 4.11 -4.75 -0.78
CA LYS A 115 3.19 -4.82 0.37
C LYS A 115 3.06 -6.22 0.96
N VAL A 116 3.18 -7.28 0.15
CA VAL A 116 3.12 -8.68 0.61
C VAL A 116 4.47 -9.25 1.02
N GLY A 117 5.55 -8.49 0.83
CA GLY A 117 6.88 -8.83 1.31
C GLY A 117 6.97 -8.87 2.85
N PRO A 118 8.01 -9.52 3.41
CA PRO A 118 8.18 -9.61 4.86
C PRO A 118 8.41 -8.24 5.51
N THR A 119 9.09 -7.33 4.81
CA THR A 119 9.43 -5.99 5.28
C THR A 119 9.03 -4.98 4.21
N PRO A 120 7.77 -4.51 4.19
CA PRO A 120 7.32 -3.54 3.21
C PRO A 120 8.09 -2.21 3.40
N PRO A 121 8.48 -1.54 2.31
CA PRO A 121 9.21 -0.27 2.39
C PRO A 121 8.36 0.87 2.94
N PHE A 122 7.02 0.70 2.97
CA PHE A 122 6.08 1.71 3.44
C PHE A 122 4.78 1.11 3.96
N GLY A 123 4.16 1.84 4.91
CA GLY A 123 2.91 1.47 5.55
C GLY A 123 2.95 0.09 6.22
N ALA A 124 1.77 -0.44 6.54
CA ALA A 124 1.65 -1.77 7.12
C ALA A 124 1.84 -2.88 6.08
N ARG A 125 2.43 -4.01 6.51
CA ARG A 125 2.55 -5.24 5.73
C ARG A 125 1.18 -5.85 5.48
N MET A 126 0.96 -6.34 4.26
CA MET A 126 -0.21 -7.13 3.90
C MET A 126 0.11 -8.63 3.87
N PRO A 127 -0.80 -9.51 4.28
CA PRO A 127 -2.10 -9.24 4.92
C PRO A 127 -1.99 -8.52 6.26
N LEU A 128 -2.84 -7.53 6.49
CA LEU A 128 -2.84 -6.73 7.72
C LEU A 128 -3.11 -7.62 8.93
N ASN A 129 -2.22 -7.61 9.91
CA ASN A 129 -2.32 -8.41 11.15
C ASN A 129 -2.53 -9.93 10.92
N GLY A 130 -2.25 -10.42 9.71
CA GLY A 130 -2.40 -11.83 9.33
C GLY A 130 -1.07 -12.54 9.13
N ALA A 131 -1.15 -13.83 8.80
CA ALA A 131 0.02 -14.59 8.36
C ALA A 131 0.65 -13.96 7.12
N THR A 132 1.97 -14.04 7.01
CA THR A 132 2.69 -13.70 5.78
C THR A 132 2.36 -14.72 4.68
N LEU A 133 2.42 -14.29 3.43
CA LEU A 133 2.41 -15.23 2.32
C LEU A 133 3.67 -16.11 2.40
N SER A 134 3.53 -17.39 2.07
CA SER A 134 4.67 -18.26 1.82
C SER A 134 5.47 -17.75 0.61
N ALA A 135 6.70 -18.23 0.47
CA ALA A 135 7.52 -17.94 -0.71
C ALA A 135 6.79 -18.37 -2.00
N ASP A 136 6.19 -19.56 -2.03
CA ASP A 136 5.47 -20.09 -3.19
C ASP A 136 4.25 -19.25 -3.60
N LEU A 137 3.46 -18.78 -2.62
CA LEU A 137 2.30 -17.93 -2.92
C LEU A 137 2.73 -16.54 -3.40
N ARG A 138 3.87 -16.03 -2.92
CA ARG A 138 4.46 -14.79 -3.45
C ARG A 138 5.05 -15.02 -4.84
N GLN A 139 5.66 -16.17 -5.11
CA GLN A 139 6.17 -16.51 -6.43
C GLN A 139 5.03 -16.60 -7.45
N LEU A 140 3.89 -17.19 -7.08
CA LEU A 140 2.69 -17.22 -7.91
C LEU A 140 2.22 -15.80 -8.33
N LEU A 141 2.31 -14.82 -7.43
CA LEU A 141 2.02 -13.41 -7.77
C LEU A 141 3.07 -12.83 -8.73
N ILE A 142 4.35 -13.14 -8.50
CA ILE A 142 5.45 -12.66 -9.34
C ILE A 142 5.30 -13.20 -10.76
N ASP A 143 5.04 -14.50 -10.92
CA ASP A 143 4.89 -15.16 -12.22
C ASP A 143 3.68 -14.58 -12.97
N TRP A 144 2.52 -14.48 -12.31
CA TRP A 144 1.33 -13.86 -12.91
C TRP A 144 1.61 -12.43 -13.41
N ILE A 145 2.28 -11.59 -12.61
CA ILE A 145 2.60 -10.22 -13.03
C ILE A 145 3.63 -10.23 -14.18
N ALA A 146 4.65 -11.09 -14.13
CA ALA A 146 5.66 -11.24 -15.17
C ALA A 146 5.05 -11.69 -16.50
N GLU A 147 4.01 -12.53 -16.48
CA GLU A 147 3.20 -12.92 -17.64
C GLU A 147 2.31 -11.80 -18.20
N GLY A 148 2.42 -10.58 -17.66
CA GLY A 148 1.60 -9.44 -18.07
C GLY A 148 0.28 -9.35 -17.30
N ALA A 149 0.23 -9.95 -16.10
CA ALA A 149 -0.96 -10.03 -15.27
C ALA A 149 -2.14 -10.53 -16.10
N ASN A 150 -2.04 -11.70 -16.74
CA ASN A 150 -3.02 -12.22 -17.70
C ASN A 150 -4.39 -12.59 -17.04
N PRO A 151 -5.48 -12.73 -17.83
CA PRO A 151 -6.81 -13.12 -17.35
C PRO A 151 -6.92 -14.51 -16.73
#